data_AF-A0AAD8QR33-F1
#
_entry.id   AF-A0AAD8QR33-F1
#
_cell.length_a   1.000
_cell.length_b   1.000
_cell.length_c   1.000
_cell.angle_alpha   90.00
_cell.angle_beta   90.00
_cell.angle_gamma   90.00
#
_symmetry.space_group_name_H-M   'P 1'
#
loop_
_entity.id
_entity.type
_entity.pdbx_description
1 polymer ?
#
loop_
_entity_poly.entity_id
_entity_poly.type
_entity_poly.pdbx_seq_one_letter_code
_entity_poly.pdbx_strand_id
1 'polypeptide(L)'
;MTAAAPVVRLRYFPYSTVGRRASEKLVCAICLDVFQHGDMCGEVPACRHFFHTACVHLWKKSSVTCPLCRGYMATQQSSERVSAADDMV
;
A
#
# COMPACT_ATOMS: atom_id res chain seq x y z
N MET A 1 25.93 -9.51 -5.91
CA MET A 1 24.93 -9.73 -4.85
C MET A 1 23.74 -8.80 -5.11
N THR A 2 22.76 -9.21 -5.93
CA THR A 2 21.56 -8.41 -6.15
C THR A 2 20.59 -8.64 -5.00
N ALA A 3 20.54 -7.72 -4.05
CA ALA A 3 19.49 -7.71 -3.04
C ALA A 3 18.14 -7.55 -3.76
N ALA A 4 17.25 -8.54 -3.61
CA ALA A 4 15.89 -8.44 -4.10
C ALA A 4 15.23 -7.23 -3.42
N ALA A 5 14.86 -6.22 -4.21
CA ALA A 5 14.17 -5.06 -3.68
C ALA A 5 12.89 -5.54 -2.97
N PRO A 6 12.60 -5.06 -1.74
CA PRO A 6 11.40 -5.47 -1.01
C PRO A 6 10.17 -5.16 -1.86
N VAL A 7 9.52 -6.21 -2.37
CA VAL A 7 8.38 -6.06 -3.26
C VAL A 7 7.16 -5.71 -2.42
N VAL A 8 6.85 -4.42 -2.32
CA VAL A 8 5.63 -3.94 -1.70
C VAL A 8 4.43 -4.42 -2.52
N ARG A 9 3.67 -5.38 -1.98
CA ARG A 9 2.40 -5.83 -2.54
C ARG A 9 1.26 -4.98 -1.98
N LEU A 10 0.91 -3.92 -2.71
CA LEU A 10 -0.27 -3.10 -2.40
C LEU A 10 -1.54 -3.87 -2.78
N ARG A 11 -2.60 -3.68 -2.00
CA ARG A 11 -3.94 -4.17 -2.33
C ARG A 11 -4.62 -3.16 -3.25
N TYR A 12 -5.20 -3.63 -4.36
CA TYR A 12 -5.91 -2.77 -5.31
C TYR A 12 -7.40 -3.07 -5.29
N PHE A 13 -8.23 -2.03 -5.35
CA PHE A 13 -9.68 -2.16 -5.38
C PHE A 13 -10.33 -0.96 -6.09
N PRO A 14 -11.53 -1.11 -6.67
CA PRO A 14 -12.26 0.00 -7.26
C PRO A 14 -12.90 0.88 -6.18
N TYR A 15 -12.79 2.20 -6.32
CA TYR A 15 -13.41 3.17 -5.44
C TYR A 15 -14.91 3.24 -5.67
N SER A 16 -15.72 2.96 -4.65
CA SER A 16 -17.17 3.11 -4.73
C SER A 16 -17.63 4.40 -4.06
N THR A 17 -18.38 5.23 -4.79
CA THR A 17 -19.12 6.37 -4.22
C THR A 17 -20.51 6.00 -3.73
N VAL A 18 -20.96 4.75 -3.95
CA VAL A 18 -22.30 4.30 -3.54
C VAL A 18 -22.44 4.39 -2.03
N GLY A 19 -23.45 5.11 -1.55
CA GLY A 19 -23.71 5.33 -0.14
C GLY A 19 -22.89 6.44 0.54
N ARG A 20 -22.01 7.15 -0.19
CA ARG A 20 -21.31 8.34 0.33
C ARG A 20 -22.10 9.63 0.09
N ARG A 21 -21.94 10.60 0.99
CA ARG A 21 -22.51 11.95 0.81
C ARG A 21 -21.69 12.74 -0.21
N ALA A 22 -22.32 13.66 -0.94
CA ALA A 22 -21.64 14.49 -1.94
C ALA A 22 -20.53 15.39 -1.35
N SER A 23 -20.58 15.66 -0.04
CA SER A 23 -19.57 16.40 0.72
C SER A 23 -18.38 15.54 1.16
N GLU A 24 -18.46 14.22 1.06
CA GLU A 24 -17.43 13.26 1.52
C GLU A 24 -16.54 12.82 0.35
N LYS A 25 -15.95 13.81 -0.32
CA LYS A 25 -15.02 13.56 -1.42
C LYS A 25 -13.65 13.23 -0.85
N LEU A 26 -13.12 12.07 -1.20
CA LEU A 26 -11.72 11.74 -0.93
C LEU A 26 -10.85 12.28 -2.06
N VAL A 27 -9.64 12.72 -1.71
CA VAL A 27 -8.66 13.29 -2.64
C VAL A 27 -7.39 12.45 -2.59
N CYS A 28 -6.80 12.15 -3.74
CA CYS A 28 -5.51 11.50 -3.80
C CYS A 28 -4.40 12.51 -3.48
N ALA A 29 -3.60 12.27 -2.44
CA ALA A 29 -2.56 13.22 -2.02
C ALA A 29 -1.36 13.32 -2.98
N ILE A 30 -1.29 12.49 -4.03
CA ILE A 30 -0.21 12.49 -5.01
C ILE A 30 -0.56 13.40 -6.20
N CYS A 31 -1.72 13.21 -6.82
CA CYS A 31 -2.18 14.03 -7.95
C CYS A 31 -3.09 15.19 -7.54
N LEU A 32 -3.51 15.24 -6.28
CA LEU A 32 -4.45 16.23 -5.71
C LEU A 32 -5.85 16.23 -6.36
N ASP A 33 -6.20 15.14 -7.04
CA ASP A 33 -7.51 14.97 -7.69
C ASP A 33 -8.48 14.15 -6.83
N VAL A 34 -9.78 14.38 -7.01
CA VAL A 34 -10.87 13.71 -6.30
C VAL A 34 -11.05 12.28 -6.84
N PHE A 35 -11.25 11.31 -5.94
CA PHE A 35 -11.59 9.95 -6.35
C PHE A 35 -12.99 9.88 -6.97
N GLN A 36 -13.07 9.25 -8.14
CA GLN A 36 -14.31 9.02 -8.87
C GLN A 36 -14.77 7.57 -8.72
N HIS A 37 -16.07 7.35 -8.96
CA HIS A 37 -16.63 5.99 -8.95
C HIS A 37 -15.92 5.10 -9.97
N GLY A 38 -15.41 3.96 -9.53
CA GLY A 38 -14.68 3.00 -10.37
C GLY A 38 -13.17 3.26 -10.44
N ASP A 39 -12.66 4.35 -9.88
CA ASP A 39 -11.22 4.61 -9.86
C ASP A 39 -10.47 3.49 -9.14
N MET A 40 -9.40 2.99 -9.75
CA MET A 40 -8.56 1.98 -9.13
C MET A 40 -7.68 2.61 -8.05
N CYS A 41 -7.87 2.17 -6.81
CA CYS A 41 -7.13 2.63 -5.64
C CYS A 41 -6.19 1.56 -5.12
N GLY A 42 -5.01 1.99 -4.66
CA GLY A 42 -4.05 1.17 -3.93
C GLY A 42 -4.02 1.56 -2.45
N GLU A 43 -4.15 0.57 -1.58
CA GLU A 43 -3.98 0.73 -0.13
C GLU A 43 -2.56 0.32 0.29
N VAL A 44 -1.94 1.16 1.11
CA VAL A 44 -0.67 0.85 1.77
C VAL A 44 -0.94 -0.03 3.01
N PRO A 45 -0.53 -1.31 3.05
CA PRO A 45 -0.90 -2.23 4.13
C PRO A 45 -0.46 -1.79 5.53
N ALA A 46 0.69 -1.10 5.62
CA ALA A 46 1.27 -0.68 6.89
C ALA A 46 0.54 0.50 7.55
N CYS A 47 -0.07 1.40 6.77
CA CYS A 47 -0.67 2.63 7.30
C CYS A 47 -2.10 2.89 6.81
N ARG A 48 -2.68 1.99 6.01
CA ARG A 48 -4.07 2.03 5.52
C ARG A 48 -4.42 3.30 4.72
N HIS A 49 -3.43 4.01 4.21
CA HIS A 49 -3.64 5.17 3.33
C HIS A 49 -3.93 4.74 1.89
N PHE A 50 -4.81 5.49 1.22
CA PHE A 50 -5.30 5.20 -0.13
C PHE A 50 -4.82 6.25 -1.14
N PHE A 51 -4.46 5.77 -2.33
CA PHE A 51 -4.02 6.58 -3.46
C PHE A 51 -4.53 5.95 -4.76
N HIS A 52 -4.58 6.67 -5.88
CA HIS A 52 -4.78 6.01 -7.17
C HIS A 52 -3.68 4.99 -7.44
N THR A 53 -4.04 3.84 -7.99
CA THR A 53 -3.11 2.75 -8.31
C THR A 53 -1.95 3.22 -9.18
N ALA A 54 -2.24 4.04 -10.21
CA ALA A 54 -1.21 4.62 -11.07
C ALA A 54 -0.27 5.56 -10.29
N CYS A 55 -0.84 6.41 -9.43
CA CYS A 55 -0.09 7.38 -8.63
C CYS A 55 0.86 6.70 -7.63
N VAL A 56 0.36 5.75 -6.84
CA VAL A 56 1.20 5.02 -5.87
C VAL A 56 2.20 4.09 -6.57
N HIS A 57 1.86 3.55 -7.74
CA HIS A 57 2.79 2.76 -8.53
C HIS A 57 3.95 3.60 -9.08
N LEU A 58 3.69 4.84 -9.50
CA LEU A 58 4.75 5.74 -9.93
C LEU A 58 5.59 6.20 -8.74
N TRP A 59 4.94 6.55 -7.61
CA TRP A 59 5.62 6.96 -6.39
C TRP A 59 6.60 5.89 -5.89
N LYS A 60 6.18 4.63 -5.87
CA LYS A 60 7.02 3.53 -5.37
C LYS A 60 8.27 3.24 -6.21
N LYS A 61 8.35 3.78 -7.44
CA LYS A 61 9.57 3.68 -8.27
C LYS A 61 10.70 4.55 -7.75
N SER A 62 10.37 5.64 -7.05
CA SER A 62 11.34 6.62 -6.54
C SER A 62 11.42 6.68 -5.02
N SER A 63 10.40 6.20 -4.30
CA SER A 63 10.35 6.23 -2.84
C SER A 63 9.70 4.97 -2.26
N VAL A 64 10.14 4.55 -1.08
CA VAL A 64 9.59 3.40 -0.34
C VAL A 64 8.73 3.81 0.86
N THR A 65 8.43 5.11 0.99
CA THR A 65 7.67 5.69 2.10
C THR A 65 6.33 6.26 1.65
N CYS A 66 5.34 6.20 2.55
CA CYS A 66 4.01 6.75 2.31
C CYS A 66 4.04 8.29 2.17
N PRO A 67 3.46 8.88 1.11
CA PRO A 67 3.39 10.33 0.94
C PRO A 67 2.71 11.07 2.10
N LEU A 68 1.76 10.42 2.79
CA LEU A 68 0.95 11.04 3.84
C LEU A 68 1.62 10.98 5.21
N CYS A 69 2.08 9.81 5.63
CA CYS A 69 2.60 9.60 6.98
C CYS A 69 4.11 9.34 7.05
N ARG A 70 4.80 9.30 5.91
CA ARG A 70 6.23 8.97 5.78
C ARG A 70 6.63 7.58 6.33
N GLY A 71 5.68 6.76 6.76
CA GLY A 71 5.91 5.37 7.17
C GLY A 71 6.32 4.48 5.99
N TYR A 72 7.07 3.41 6.27
CA TYR A 72 7.54 2.48 5.24
C TYR A 72 6.38 1.71 4.60
N MET A 73 6.38 1.58 3.28
CA MET A 73 5.28 0.91 2.56
C MET A 73 5.36 -0.62 2.60
N ALA A 74 6.56 -1.20 2.83
CA ALA A 74 6.68 -2.65 2.97
C ALA A 74 6.36 -3.13 4.39
N THR A 75 5.69 -4.26 4.48
CA THR A 75 5.71 -5.07 5.71
C THR A 75 6.92 -6.01 5.60
N GLN A 76 7.82 -5.98 6.58
CA GLN A 76 8.90 -6.97 6.65
C GLN A 76 8.22 -8.30 6.94
N GLN A 77 8.10 -9.17 5.94
CA GLN A 77 7.70 -10.55 6.16
C GLN A 77 8.87 -11.19 6.92
N SER A 78 8.72 -11.36 8.24
CA SER A 78 9.66 -12.12 9.04
C SER A 78 9.84 -13.49 8.37
N SER A 79 11.09 -13.81 8.05
CA SER A 79 11.46 -15.17 7.70
C SER A 79 11.37 -15.99 8.99
N GLU A 80 10.19 -16.56 9.27
CA GLU A 80 10.06 -17.60 10.27
C GLU A 80 10.88 -18.82 9.81
N ARG A 81 12.13 -18.89 10.26
CA ARG A 81 12.84 -20.16 10.38
C ARG A 81 12.12 -20.95 11.46
N VAL A 82 11.19 -21.82 11.05
CA VAL A 82 10.76 -22.94 11.90
C VAL A 82 11.93 -23.92 11.94
N SER A 83 12.87 -23.71 12.85
CA SER A 83 13.86 -24.72 13.22
C SER A 83 13.20 -25.72 14.16
N ALA A 84 12.58 -26.74 13.59
CA ALA A 84 12.34 -28.00 14.26
C ALA A 84 13.62 -28.86 14.11
N ALA A 85 14.46 -28.86 15.13
CA ALA A 85 15.48 -29.87 15.40
C ALA A 85 15.59 -29.91 16.93
N ASP A 86 14.91 -30.87 17.55
CA ASP A 86 15.49 -32.14 18.04
C ASP A 86 16.03 -31.95 19.46
N ASP A 87 15.21 -32.32 20.45
CA ASP A 87 15.65 -32.50 21.84
C ASP A 87 15.18 -33.89 22.30
N MET A 88 16.11 -34.84 22.28
CA MET A 88 16.08 -36.05 23.07
C MET A 88 16.50 -35.72 24.50
N VAL A 89 15.61 -35.91 25.48
CA VAL A 89 15.92 -36.57 26.76
C VAL A 89 14.66 -37.13 27.41
#